data_AF-A0A7J9TE40-F1
#
_entry.id   AF-A0A7J9TE40-F1
#
_cell.length_a   1.000
_cell.length_b   1.000
_cell.length_c   1.000
_cell.angle_alpha   90.00
_cell.angle_beta   90.00
_cell.angle_gamma   90.00
#
_symmetry.space_group_name_H-M   'P 1'
#
loop_
_entity.id
_entity.type
_entity.pdbx_description
1 polymer ?
#
loop_
_entity_poly.entity_id
_entity_poly.type
_entity_poly.pdbx_seq_one_letter_code
_entity_poly.pdbx_strand_id
1 'polypeptide(L)'
;MQVQAAQTVVSVNDVSVESGKDISATIMFNDVTDYGTSIIKVTYNPAIVQVTGVQGSIDSSVLAWNDNNNAGSITISALNSNVKSGDVVFADIKFHAIGNSGSSKPLTLDVITLQDTSDNEIPTTLNHGSLSITDSFESVNGYLGDKPLTIFTHE
;
A
#
# COMPACT_ATOMS: atom_id res chain seq x y z
N MET A 1 -33.31 3.95 20.63
CA MET A 1 -32.21 4.60 19.89
C MET A 1 -31.17 3.53 19.66
N GLN A 2 -31.06 3.01 18.44
CA GLN A 2 -30.06 1.99 18.13
C GLN A 2 -28.73 2.73 18.01
N VAL A 3 -27.81 2.49 18.94
CA VAL A 3 -26.45 3.02 18.86
C VAL A 3 -25.78 2.23 17.73
N GLN A 4 -25.54 2.88 16.60
CA GLN A 4 -24.66 2.31 15.58
C GLN A 4 -23.26 2.29 16.20
N ALA A 5 -22.72 1.09 16.46
CA ALA A 5 -21.33 0.96 16.85
C ALA A 5 -20.45 1.53 15.72
N ALA A 6 -19.42 2.30 16.09
CA ALA A 6 -18.42 2.72 15.11
C ALA A 6 -17.79 1.46 14.50
N GLN A 7 -17.88 1.32 13.18
CA GLN A 7 -17.37 0.16 12.48
C GLN A 7 -15.92 0.41 12.11
N THR A 8 -15.03 -0.54 12.43
CA THR A 8 -13.61 -0.45 12.07
C THR A 8 -13.45 -0.30 10.57
N VAL A 9 -12.58 0.62 10.14
CA VAL A 9 -12.27 0.83 8.71
C VAL A 9 -10.89 0.25 8.42
N VAL A 10 -10.82 -0.74 7.54
CA VAL A 10 -9.55 -1.25 7.02
C VAL A 10 -9.21 -0.48 5.75
N SER A 11 -8.11 0.26 5.75
CA SER A 11 -7.70 1.13 4.65
C SER A 11 -6.30 0.82 4.15
N VAL A 12 -6.05 1.01 2.86
CA VAL A 12 -4.71 1.08 2.27
C VAL A 12 -4.56 2.42 1.57
N ASN A 13 -3.46 3.13 1.81
CA ASN A 13 -3.27 4.46 1.25
C ASN A 13 -2.95 4.41 -0.25
N ASP A 14 -3.20 5.55 -0.91
CA ASP A 14 -2.70 5.80 -2.26
C ASP A 14 -1.19 6.05 -2.26
N VAL A 15 -0.51 5.52 -3.27
CA VAL A 15 0.94 5.69 -3.47
C VAL A 15 1.29 6.03 -4.92
N SER A 16 2.36 6.81 -5.07
CA SER A 16 2.93 7.19 -6.37
C SER A 16 4.43 6.92 -6.35
N VAL A 17 4.95 6.29 -7.41
CA VAL A 17 6.34 5.86 -7.48
C VAL A 17 6.87 5.99 -8.90
N GLU A 18 8.13 6.41 -9.05
CA GLU A 18 8.78 6.42 -10.37
C GLU A 18 9.07 4.99 -10.86
N SER A 19 9.09 4.81 -12.18
CA SER A 19 9.46 3.51 -12.76
C SER A 19 10.86 3.06 -12.29
N GLY A 20 10.99 1.79 -11.90
CA GLY A 20 12.22 1.20 -11.38
C GLY A 20 12.56 1.55 -9.92
N LYS A 21 11.69 2.25 -9.19
CA LYS A 21 11.87 2.57 -7.75
C LYS A 21 11.00 1.71 -6.85
N ASP A 22 11.33 1.74 -5.56
CA ASP A 22 10.54 1.11 -4.51
C ASP A 22 9.62 2.11 -3.81
N ILE A 23 8.47 1.64 -3.34
CA ILE A 23 7.54 2.41 -2.50
C ILE A 23 6.86 1.49 -1.50
N SER A 24 6.38 2.03 -0.38
CA SER A 24 5.57 1.31 0.59
C SER A 24 4.13 1.82 0.61
N ALA A 25 3.16 0.91 0.54
CA ALA A 25 1.76 1.19 0.84
C ALA A 25 1.41 0.64 2.24
N THR A 26 0.86 1.50 3.07
CA THR A 26 0.48 1.23 4.46
C THR A 26 -0.97 0.81 4.56
N ILE A 27 -1.21 -0.30 5.25
CA ILE A 27 -2.55 -0.74 5.66
C ILE A 27 -2.81 -0.27 7.09
N MET A 28 -3.96 0.32 7.34
CA MET A 28 -4.41 0.77 8.65
C MET A 28 -5.74 0.12 9.04
N PHE A 29 -5.88 -0.21 10.32
CA PHE A 29 -7.16 -0.43 10.97
C PHE A 29 -7.51 0.85 11.73
N ASN A 30 -8.58 1.52 11.34
CA ASN A 30 -9.03 2.75 11.98
C ASN A 30 -10.16 2.42 12.97
N ASP A 31 -10.08 2.99 14.16
CA ASP A 31 -11.05 2.75 15.24
C ASP A 31 -11.27 1.25 15.53
N VAL A 32 -10.21 0.44 15.54
CA VAL A 32 -10.30 -0.97 15.93
C VAL A 32 -10.45 -1.09 17.45
N THR A 33 -11.25 -2.03 17.93
CA THR A 33 -11.35 -2.34 19.36
C THR A 33 -10.69 -3.68 19.62
N ASP A 34 -9.74 -3.69 20.56
CA ASP A 34 -9.06 -4.87 21.08
C ASP A 34 -8.52 -5.81 20.01
N TYR A 35 -7.86 -5.28 18.98
CA TYR A 35 -7.24 -6.07 17.89
C TYR A 35 -6.42 -7.23 18.45
N GLY A 36 -6.73 -8.45 18.01
CA GLY A 36 -6.05 -9.69 18.38
C GLY A 36 -5.27 -10.30 17.22
N THR A 37 -5.98 -10.82 16.21
CA THR A 37 -5.37 -11.52 15.05
C THR A 37 -6.01 -11.08 13.74
N SER A 38 -5.24 -11.14 12.65
CA SER A 38 -5.75 -10.80 11.33
C SER A 38 -5.06 -11.52 10.18
N ILE A 39 -5.83 -11.69 9.11
CA ILE A 39 -5.39 -12.15 7.79
C ILE A 39 -6.01 -11.22 6.75
N ILE A 40 -5.15 -10.44 6.10
CA ILE A 40 -5.56 -9.45 5.08
C ILE A 40 -4.96 -9.85 3.75
N LYS A 41 -5.77 -9.81 2.70
CA LYS A 41 -5.34 -9.98 1.32
C LYS A 41 -5.40 -8.65 0.58
N VAL A 42 -4.37 -8.37 -0.21
CA VAL A 42 -4.34 -7.25 -1.15
C VAL A 42 -4.17 -7.77 -2.57
N THR A 43 -5.00 -7.27 -3.48
CA THR A 43 -4.88 -7.51 -4.92
C THR A 43 -4.34 -6.26 -5.60
N TYR A 44 -3.39 -6.43 -6.51
CA TYR A 44 -2.72 -5.37 -7.27
C TYR A 44 -2.55 -5.80 -8.73
N ASN A 45 -2.16 -4.88 -9.61
CA ASN A 45 -1.85 -5.22 -10.99
C ASN A 45 -0.37 -5.66 -11.12
N PRO A 46 -0.10 -6.95 -11.41
CA PRO A 46 1.27 -7.47 -11.50
C PRO A 46 2.03 -6.96 -12.73
N ALA A 47 1.35 -6.33 -13.69
CA ALA A 47 2.00 -5.75 -14.87
C ALA A 47 2.71 -4.42 -14.57
N ILE A 48 2.45 -3.80 -13.41
CA ILE A 48 3.06 -2.49 -13.07
C ILE A 48 3.92 -2.53 -11.81
N VAL A 49 3.69 -3.49 -10.91
CA VAL A 49 4.46 -3.63 -9.67
C VAL A 49 4.64 -5.08 -9.26
N GLN A 50 5.69 -5.31 -8.49
CA GLN A 50 5.92 -6.55 -7.76
C GLN A 50 6.07 -6.26 -6.27
N VAL A 51 5.50 -7.10 -5.41
CA VAL A 51 5.79 -7.10 -3.97
C VAL A 51 7.22 -7.57 -3.77
N THR A 52 7.97 -6.85 -2.94
CA THR A 52 9.35 -7.21 -2.56
C THR A 52 9.53 -7.40 -1.06
N GLY A 53 8.52 -7.08 -0.26
CA GLY A 53 8.55 -7.30 1.18
C GLY A 53 7.30 -6.82 1.89
N VAL A 54 7.19 -7.21 3.16
CA VAL A 54 6.18 -6.73 4.11
C VAL A 54 6.86 -6.44 5.43
N GLN A 55 6.49 -5.32 6.05
CA GLN A 55 6.99 -4.92 7.37
C GLN A 55 5.80 -4.68 8.30
N GLY A 56 5.80 -5.33 9.46
CA GLY A 56 4.85 -5.04 10.53
C GLY A 56 5.18 -3.73 11.26
N SER A 57 4.35 -3.36 12.23
CA SER A 57 4.52 -2.16 13.05
C SER A 57 4.80 -2.50 14.52
N ILE A 58 4.92 -1.48 15.36
CA ILE A 58 5.02 -1.66 16.82
C ILE A 58 3.75 -2.27 17.44
N ASP A 59 2.60 -2.12 16.77
CA ASP A 59 1.30 -2.57 17.25
C ASP A 59 0.83 -3.86 16.56
N SER A 60 1.42 -4.23 15.43
CA SER A 60 1.05 -5.38 14.61
C SER A 60 2.29 -6.14 14.13
N SER A 61 2.48 -7.35 14.66
CA SER A 61 3.60 -8.24 14.33
C SER A 61 3.22 -9.14 13.17
N VAL A 62 3.82 -8.91 11.99
CA VAL A 62 3.65 -9.76 10.82
C VAL A 62 4.35 -11.10 11.07
N LEU A 63 3.57 -12.18 11.09
CA LEU A 63 4.06 -13.52 11.34
C LEU A 63 4.48 -14.22 10.05
N ALA A 64 3.69 -14.01 9.00
CA ALA A 64 3.91 -14.59 7.69
C ALA A 64 3.23 -13.75 6.62
N TRP A 65 3.77 -13.81 5.42
CA TRP A 65 3.13 -13.27 4.23
C TRP A 65 3.50 -14.13 3.02
N ASN A 66 2.62 -14.16 2.03
CA ASN A 66 2.81 -14.92 0.81
C ASN A 66 2.31 -14.09 -0.38
N ASP A 67 3.23 -13.68 -1.24
CA ASP A 67 2.92 -13.03 -2.50
C ASP A 67 2.74 -14.04 -3.64
N ASN A 68 1.99 -13.62 -4.65
CA ASN A 68 1.93 -14.23 -5.96
C ASN A 68 2.05 -13.09 -6.97
N ASN A 69 3.29 -12.68 -7.23
CA ASN A 69 3.62 -11.63 -8.18
C ASN A 69 3.21 -11.93 -9.63
N ASN A 70 2.86 -13.17 -9.97
CA ASN A 70 2.31 -13.51 -11.28
C ASN A 70 0.80 -13.26 -11.34
N ALA A 71 0.07 -13.54 -10.26
CA ALA A 71 -1.38 -13.34 -10.18
C ALA A 71 -1.79 -11.94 -9.69
N GLY A 72 -0.88 -11.20 -9.05
CA GLY A 72 -1.15 -9.87 -8.50
C GLY A 72 -1.84 -9.91 -7.14
N SER A 73 -1.37 -10.74 -6.22
CA SER A 73 -1.95 -10.80 -4.88
C SER A 73 -0.92 -11.05 -3.80
N ILE A 74 -1.16 -10.53 -2.61
CA ILE A 74 -0.42 -10.85 -1.40
C ILE A 74 -1.40 -11.14 -0.27
N THR A 75 -1.10 -12.14 0.56
CA THR A 75 -1.82 -12.42 1.81
C THR A 75 -0.87 -12.25 2.98
N ILE A 76 -1.30 -11.54 4.02
CA ILE A 76 -0.49 -11.16 5.18
C ILE A 76 -1.22 -11.64 6.43
N SER A 77 -0.52 -12.35 7.31
CA SER A 77 -1.00 -12.74 8.63
C SER A 77 -0.20 -12.02 9.70
N ALA A 78 -0.91 -11.37 10.62
CA ALA A 78 -0.30 -10.70 11.76
C ALA A 78 -1.14 -10.88 13.03
N LEU A 79 -0.50 -10.68 14.16
CA LEU A 79 -1.15 -10.57 15.47
C LEU A 79 -0.77 -9.26 16.13
N ASN A 80 -1.56 -8.84 17.10
CA ASN A 80 -1.25 -7.67 17.90
C ASN A 80 0.05 -7.87 18.69
N SER A 81 0.95 -6.88 18.63
CA SER A 81 2.16 -6.90 19.47
C SER A 81 1.84 -6.44 20.91
N ASN A 82 0.81 -5.61 21.04
CA ASN A 82 0.28 -5.09 22.29
C ASN A 82 -1.25 -5.00 22.15
N VAL A 83 -2.00 -5.18 23.24
CA VAL A 83 -3.45 -4.95 23.21
C VAL A 83 -3.69 -3.47 22.93
N LYS A 84 -4.26 -3.16 21.77
CA LYS A 84 -4.48 -1.80 21.32
C LYS A 84 -5.85 -1.63 20.68
N SER A 85 -6.50 -0.54 21.09
CA SER A 85 -7.70 0.01 20.48
C SER A 85 -7.38 1.38 19.87
N GLY A 86 -8.21 1.83 18.92
CA GLY A 86 -8.00 3.03 18.11
C GLY A 86 -7.30 2.72 16.79
N ASP A 87 -6.47 3.63 16.30
CA ASP A 87 -5.79 3.46 15.03
C ASP A 87 -4.53 2.58 15.16
N VAL A 88 -4.45 1.57 14.30
CA VAL A 88 -3.36 0.59 14.25
C VAL A 88 -2.80 0.54 12.84
N VAL A 89 -1.50 0.75 12.70
CA VAL A 89 -0.78 0.41 11.46
C VAL A 89 -0.64 -1.11 11.42
N PHE A 90 -1.34 -1.76 10.48
CA PHE A 90 -1.31 -3.21 10.35
C PHE A 90 0.02 -3.69 9.75
N ALA A 91 0.37 -3.17 8.58
CA ALA A 91 1.61 -3.49 7.87
C ALA A 91 1.89 -2.51 6.73
N ASP A 92 3.17 -2.37 6.38
CA ASP A 92 3.62 -1.75 5.14
C ASP A 92 3.96 -2.83 4.11
N ILE A 93 3.37 -2.74 2.91
CA ILE A 93 3.71 -3.57 1.77
C ILE A 93 4.71 -2.81 0.90
N LYS A 94 5.90 -3.38 0.73
CA LYS A 94 6.92 -2.84 -0.17
C LYS A 94 6.68 -3.34 -1.60
N PHE A 95 6.52 -2.40 -2.51
CA PHE A 95 6.41 -2.63 -3.95
C PHE A 95 7.63 -2.12 -4.70
N HIS A 96 8.01 -2.83 -5.76
CA HIS A 96 8.95 -2.39 -6.77
C HIS A 96 8.20 -2.08 -8.07
N ALA A 97 8.41 -0.90 -8.64
CA ALA A 97 7.79 -0.43 -9.86
C ALA A 97 8.45 -1.02 -11.11
N ILE A 98 7.70 -1.78 -11.90
CA ILE A 98 8.15 -2.39 -13.16
C ILE A 98 7.35 -1.89 -14.38
N GLY A 99 6.28 -1.13 -14.16
CA GLY A 99 5.44 -0.57 -15.21
C GLY A 99 5.95 0.73 -15.79
N ASN A 100 5.26 1.20 -16.84
CA ASN A 100 5.52 2.49 -17.47
C ASN A 100 4.79 3.62 -16.74
N SER A 101 5.36 4.82 -16.80
CA SER A 101 4.75 6.05 -16.32
C SER A 101 3.34 6.29 -16.83
N GLY A 102 2.52 6.97 -16.03
CA GLY A 102 1.11 7.27 -16.33
C GLY A 102 0.15 6.10 -16.04
N SER A 103 0.67 4.93 -15.66
CA SER A 103 -0.16 3.81 -15.22
C SER A 103 -0.69 4.05 -13.81
N SER A 104 -2.00 3.90 -13.59
CA SER A 104 -2.60 3.87 -12.25
C SER A 104 -3.57 2.71 -12.13
N LYS A 105 -3.48 1.96 -11.02
CA LYS A 105 -4.29 0.75 -10.77
C LYS A 105 -4.67 0.66 -9.29
N PRO A 106 -5.83 0.08 -8.96
CA PRO A 106 -6.28 -0.06 -7.59
C PRO A 106 -5.42 -1.05 -6.79
N LEU A 107 -5.34 -0.79 -5.49
CA LEU A 107 -4.96 -1.73 -4.45
C LEU A 107 -6.24 -2.14 -3.72
N THR A 108 -6.75 -3.35 -4.00
CA THR A 108 -8.02 -3.82 -3.46
C THR A 108 -7.78 -4.69 -2.23
N LEU A 109 -8.46 -4.35 -1.15
CA LEU A 109 -8.41 -5.07 0.13
C LEU A 109 -9.48 -6.16 0.16
N ASP A 110 -9.15 -7.24 0.86
CA ASP A 110 -10.06 -8.30 1.25
C ASP A 110 -9.69 -8.78 2.66
N VAL A 111 -10.66 -8.75 3.58
CA VAL A 111 -10.47 -9.14 4.99
C VAL A 111 -10.87 -10.60 5.11
N ILE A 112 -9.88 -11.48 5.20
CA ILE A 112 -10.12 -12.92 5.41
C ILE A 112 -10.41 -13.17 6.90
N THR A 113 -9.69 -12.47 7.77
CA THR A 113 -9.87 -12.55 9.22
C THR A 113 -9.50 -11.22 9.86
N LEU A 114 -10.35 -10.72 10.75
CA LEU A 114 -10.01 -9.69 11.72
C LEU A 114 -10.79 -9.99 13.00
N GLN A 115 -10.07 -10.31 14.07
CA GLN A 115 -10.66 -10.72 15.35
C GLN A 115 -10.07 -9.93 16.52
N ASP A 116 -10.88 -9.79 17.56
CA ASP A 116 -10.46 -9.21 18.82
C ASP A 116 -9.61 -10.20 19.66
N THR A 117 -9.12 -9.77 20.81
CA THR A 117 -8.34 -10.61 21.75
C THR A 117 -9.15 -11.75 22.40
N SER A 118 -10.46 -11.80 22.18
CA SER A 118 -11.38 -12.86 22.62
C SER A 118 -11.86 -13.74 21.46
N ASP A 119 -11.19 -13.67 20.31
CA ASP A 119 -11.49 -14.40 19.07
C ASP A 119 -12.85 -14.05 18.41
N ASN A 120 -13.50 -12.95 18.82
CA ASN A 120 -14.72 -12.50 18.14
C ASN A 120 -14.36 -11.75 16.85
N GLU A 121 -15.14 -11.96 15.79
CA GLU A 121 -14.98 -11.19 14.56
C GLU A 121 -15.27 -9.70 14.78
N ILE A 122 -14.42 -8.85 14.22
CA ILE A 122 -14.60 -7.40 14.19
C ILE A 122 -15.22 -7.03 12.84
N PRO A 123 -16.45 -6.50 12.79
CA PRO A 123 -17.06 -6.05 11.54
C PRO A 123 -16.28 -4.88 10.92
N THR A 124 -16.01 -4.95 9.62
CA THR A 124 -15.19 -3.96 8.91
C THR A 124 -15.88 -3.33 7.71
N THR A 125 -15.53 -2.08 7.42
CA THR A 125 -15.65 -1.52 6.06
C THR A 125 -14.28 -1.38 5.43
N LEU A 126 -14.23 -1.38 4.10
CA LEU A 126 -12.98 -1.32 3.35
C LEU A 126 -12.83 0.03 2.66
N ASN A 127 -11.64 0.61 2.77
CA ASN A 127 -11.21 1.77 2.00
C ASN A 127 -10.02 1.38 1.13
N HIS A 128 -10.28 1.09 -0.13
CA HIS A 128 -9.26 0.70 -1.09
C HIS A 128 -8.36 1.87 -1.46
N GLY A 129 -7.14 1.56 -1.86
CA GLY A 129 -6.17 2.55 -2.34
C GLY A 129 -5.85 2.34 -3.81
N SER A 130 -4.79 3.00 -4.26
CA SER A 130 -4.28 2.93 -5.61
C SER A 130 -2.76 3.06 -5.63
N LEU A 131 -2.17 2.51 -6.68
CA LEU A 131 -0.77 2.66 -6.99
C LEU A 131 -0.62 3.24 -8.38
N SER A 132 0.16 4.32 -8.47
CA SER A 132 0.46 5.01 -9.72
C SER A 132 1.95 5.04 -10.01
N ILE A 133 2.30 4.88 -11.29
CA ILE A 133 3.66 5.04 -11.79
C ILE A 133 3.80 6.45 -12.35
N THR A 134 4.69 7.24 -11.77
CA THR A 134 4.96 8.61 -12.21
C THR A 134 6.18 8.68 -13.12
N ASP A 135 6.26 9.75 -13.91
CA ASP A 135 7.50 10.08 -14.60
C ASP A 135 8.60 10.44 -13.60
N SER A 136 9.83 10.04 -13.92
CA SER A 136 11.00 10.63 -13.30
C SER A 136 11.11 12.06 -13.80
N PHE A 137 10.95 13.04 -12.90
CA PHE A 137 11.39 14.39 -13.21
C PHE A 137 12.91 14.41 -13.11
N GLU A 138 13.59 13.99 -14.18
CA GLU A 138 15.00 14.34 -14.37
C GLU A 138 15.06 15.86 -14.24
N SER A 139 15.69 16.37 -13.18
CA SER A 139 16.09 17.75 -13.12
C SER A 139 16.98 17.97 -14.34
N VAL A 140 16.47 18.62 -15.38
CA VAL A 140 17.28 18.98 -16.54
C VAL A 140 18.35 19.92 -16.01
N ASN A 141 19.54 19.37 -15.82
CA ASN A 141 20.71 20.06 -15.31
C ASN A 141 21.30 20.98 -16.40
N GLY A 142 20.48 21.89 -16.95
CA GLY A 142 20.84 22.67 -18.12
C GLY A 142 19.86 23.73 -18.63
N TYR A 143 18.73 24.03 -17.99
CA TYR A 143 17.90 25.18 -18.41
C TYR A 143 18.27 26.47 -17.67
N LEU A 144 19.21 27.22 -18.24
CA LEU A 144 19.27 28.67 -18.11
C LEU A 144 18.91 29.28 -19.48
N GLY A 145 17.65 29.70 -19.60
CA GLY A 145 17.21 30.84 -20.41
C GLY A 145 17.37 30.77 -21.93
N ASP A 146 16.22 30.81 -22.62
CA ASP A 146 15.99 31.25 -24.01
C ASP A 146 17.18 31.87 -24.76
N LYS A 147 17.85 31.08 -25.60
CA LYS A 147 18.40 31.52 -26.91
C LYS A 147 18.37 30.34 -27.90
N PRO A 148 18.02 30.56 -29.19
CA PRO A 148 17.97 29.49 -30.18
C PRO A 148 19.37 28.92 -30.47
N LEU A 149 19.42 27.62 -30.75
CA LEU A 149 20.62 26.95 -31.26
C LEU A 149 21.00 27.56 -32.62
N THR A 150 22.04 28.39 -32.66
CA THR A 150 22.64 28.80 -33.94
C THR A 150 23.34 27.60 -34.56
N ILE A 151 22.77 27.10 -35.66
CA ILE A 151 23.39 26.05 -36.48
C ILE A 151 24.46 26.74 -37.33
N PHE A 152 25.74 26.48 -37.08
CA PHE A 152 26.79 26.85 -38.03
C PHE A 152 26.90 25.72 -39.07
N THR A 153 26.32 25.92 -40.25
CA THR A 153 26.68 25.14 -41.44
C THR A 153 28.04 25.61 -41.95
N HIS A 154 28.96 24.66 -42.13
CA HIS A 154 30.26 24.86 -42.76
C HIS A 154 30.12 24.52 -44.24
N GLU A 155 30.34 25.50 -45.12
CA GLU A 155 30.83 25.32 -46.50
C GLU A 155 31.75 26.51 -46.85
#